data_AF-Q0IAE4-F1
#
_entry.id   AF-Q0IAE4-F1
#
_cell.length_a   1.000
_cell.length_b   1.000
_cell.length_c   1.000
_cell.angle_alpha   90.00
_cell.angle_beta   90.00
_cell.angle_gamma   90.00
#
_symmetry.space_group_name_H-M   'P 1'
#
loop_
_entity.id
_entity.type
_entity.pdbx_description
1 polymer ?
#
loop_
_entity_poly.entity_id
_entity_poly.type
_entity_poly.pdbx_seq_one_letter_code
_entity_poly.pdbx_strand_id
1 'polypeptide(L)' 'MDGWLQDSQKYWSVRFYSDPNIINDDARVLVDHGREMPYGQPALLLSRRYMRYEDAVSLWKHLLRGGWEETNAIW' A
#
# COMPACT_ATOMS: atom_id res chain seq x y z
N MET A 1 -5.01 6.20 6.88
CA MET A 1 -5.20 4.80 6.44
C MET A 1 -3.81 4.30 6.24
N ASP A 2 -3.40 3.37 7.09
CA ASP A 2 -2.01 2.98 7.21
C ASP A 2 -1.98 1.47 7.38
N GLY A 3 -1.38 0.78 6.41
CA GLY A 3 -1.44 -0.68 6.37
C GLY A 3 -0.77 -1.28 5.16
N TRP A 4 -0.59 -2.59 5.23
CA TRP A 4 0.10 -3.38 4.21
C TRP A 4 -0.76 -4.55 3.79
N LEU A 5 -0.82 -4.78 2.49
CA LEU A 5 -1.36 -5.99 1.90
C LEU A 5 -0.24 -6.72 1.16
N GLN A 6 -0.26 -8.04 1.22
CA GLN A 6 0.63 -8.89 0.44
C GLN A 6 -0.19 -9.86 -0.41
N ASP A 7 0.30 -10.17 -1.61
CA ASP A 7 -0.35 -11.15 -2.45
C ASP A 7 -0.19 -12.57 -1.88
N SER A 8 -1.02 -13.49 -2.34
CA SER A 8 -1.01 -14.88 -1.85
C SER A 8 0.31 -15.62 -2.11
N GLN A 9 1.09 -15.17 -3.09
CA GLN A 9 2.43 -15.70 -3.39
C GLN A 9 3.54 -15.06 -2.56
N LYS A 10 3.21 -14.06 -1.73
CA LYS A 10 4.15 -13.29 -0.91
C LYS A 10 5.26 -12.60 -1.70
N TYR A 11 4.99 -12.30 -2.96
CA TYR A 11 5.94 -11.73 -3.90
C TYR A 11 5.75 -10.24 -4.10
N TRP A 12 4.50 -9.77 -4.08
CA TRP A 12 4.15 -8.37 -4.20
C TRP A 12 3.47 -7.86 -2.94
N SER A 13 3.69 -6.58 -2.65
CA SER A 13 3.09 -5.92 -1.50
C SER A 13 2.59 -4.53 -1.88
N VAL A 14 1.49 -4.14 -1.27
CA VAL A 14 0.91 -2.81 -1.40
C VAL A 14 0.90 -2.15 -0.03
N ARG A 15 1.60 -1.02 0.09
CA ARG A 15 1.57 -0.16 1.26
C ARG A 15 0.60 0.99 1.03
N PHE A 16 -0.30 1.18 1.97
CA PHE A 16 -1.18 2.33 2.06
C PHE A 16 -0.70 3.17 3.23
N TYR A 17 -0.49 4.46 3.03
CA TYR A 17 -0.21 5.37 4.13
C TYR A 17 -0.80 6.75 3.86
N SER A 18 -1.36 7.36 4.88
CA SER A 18 -1.86 8.73 4.79
C SER A 18 -0.69 9.71 4.87
N ASP A 19 -0.68 10.72 4.00
CA ASP A 19 0.33 11.78 4.11
C ASP A 19 -0.03 12.69 5.30
N PRO A 20 0.75 12.71 6.39
CA PRO A 20 0.43 13.49 7.58
C PRO A 20 0.53 15.01 7.33
N ASN A 21 1.13 15.43 6.21
CA ASN A 21 1.28 16.85 5.86
C ASN A 21 0.05 17.41 5.12
N ILE A 22 -0.93 16.58 4.76
CA ILE A 22 -2.15 16.98 4.06
C ILE A 22 -3.32 16.94 5.05
N ILE A 23 -3.68 18.10 5.61
CA ILE A 23 -4.69 18.27 6.68
C ILE A 23 -6.07 18.69 6.12
N ASN A 24 -6.17 18.86 4.80
CA ASN A 24 -7.34 19.35 4.09
C ASN A 24 -8.32 18.22 3.68
N ASP A 25 -9.57 18.57 3.34
CA ASP A 25 -10.68 17.66 2.95
C ASP A 25 -10.35 16.67 1.81
N ASP A 26 -9.28 16.92 1.06
CA ASP A 26 -8.84 16.10 -0.06
C ASP A 26 -7.77 15.09 0.41
N ALA A 27 -7.99 14.47 1.59
CA ALA A 27 -7.06 13.57 2.25
C ALA A 27 -6.54 12.51 1.28
N ARG A 28 -5.24 12.58 0.98
CA ARG A 28 -4.58 11.69 0.01
C ARG A 28 -3.88 10.54 0.73
N VAL A 29 -4.17 9.34 0.25
CA VAL A 29 -3.45 8.13 0.62
C VAL A 29 -2.43 7.85 -0.47
N LEU A 30 -1.21 7.63 -0.03
CA LEU A 30 -0.12 7.24 -0.88
C LEU A 30 -0.09 5.71 -0.93
N VAL A 31 -0.15 5.18 -2.14
CA VAL A 31 -0.23 3.75 -2.41
C VAL A 31 1.02 3.33 -3.16
N ASP A 32 1.88 2.59 -2.47
CA ASP A 32 3.09 2.01 -3.05
C ASP A 32 2.86 0.55 -3.35
N HIS A 33 3.06 0.17 -4.60
CA HIS A 33 3.09 -1.21 -5.02
C HIS A 33 4.53 -1.59 -5.32
N GLY A 34 5.03 -2.62 -4.66
CA GLY A 34 6.42 -3.01 -4.76
C GLY A 34 6.71 -4.27 -3.97
N ARG A 35 7.99 -4.52 -3.71
CA ARG A 35 8.45 -5.63 -2.89
C ARG A 35 9.73 -5.28 -2.15
N GLU A 36 9.96 -5.94 -1.03
CA GLU A 36 11.27 -5.89 -0.39
C GLU A 36 12.37 -6.45 -1.30
N MET A 37 13.57 -5.89 -1.13
CA MET A 37 14.77 -6.42 -1.77
C MET A 37 15.64 -7.08 -0.70
N PRO A 38 16.37 -8.15 -1.03
CA PRO A 38 17.24 -8.84 -0.08
C PRO A 38 18.28 -7.90 0.55
N TYR A 39 18.75 -8.27 1.75
CA TYR A 39 19.86 -7.60 2.44
C TYR A 39 19.60 -6.13 2.81
N GLY A 40 18.34 -5.77 3.10
CA GLY A 40 17.98 -4.42 3.53
C GLY A 40 18.14 -3.35 2.45
N GLN A 41 18.21 -3.77 1.18
CA GLN A 41 18.19 -2.86 0.06
C GLN A 41 16.85 -2.12 -0.02
N PRO A 42 16.83 -0.90 -0.61
CA PRO A 42 15.58 -0.18 -0.83
C PRO A 42 14.58 -1.06 -1.58
N ALA A 43 13.31 -1.01 -1.15
CA ALA A 43 12.25 -1.74 -1.81
C ALA A 43 12.15 -1.37 -3.28
N LEU A 44 11.90 -2.38 -4.12
CA LEU A 44 11.66 -2.17 -5.54
C LEU A 44 10.20 -1.73 -5.71
N LEU A 45 10.01 -0.42 -5.85
CA LEU A 45 8.69 0.14 -6.15
C LEU A 45 8.38 -0.04 -7.64
N LEU A 46 7.33 -0.80 -7.93
CA LEU A 46 6.77 -0.92 -9.27
C LEU A 46 5.94 0.32 -9.63
N SER A 47 5.15 0.84 -8.69
CA SER A 47 4.43 2.10 -8.88
C SER A 47 4.12 2.78 -7.55
N ARG A 48 4.09 4.11 -7.58
CA ARG A 48 3.66 4.98 -6.48
C ARG A 48 2.52 5.86 -6.96
N ARG A 49 1.41 5.91 -6.23
CA ARG A 49 0.20 6.66 -6.63
C ARG A 49 -0.36 7.44 -5.45
N TYR A 50 -0.87 8.63 -5.73
CA TYR A 50 -1.71 9.37 -4.80
C TYR A 50 -3.17 9.08 -5.13
N MET A 51 -3.95 8.66 -4.15
CA MET A 51 -5.36 8.35 -4.29
C MET A 51 -6.16 9.10 -3.23
N ARG A 52 -7.43 9.40 -3.52
CA ARG A 52 -8.34 9.84 -2.47
C ARG A 52 -8.54 8.72 -1.47
N TYR A 53 -8.86 9.09 -0.24
CA TYR A 53 -9.13 8.11 0.81
C TYR A 53 -10.19 7.07 0.41
N GLU A 54 -11.29 7.51 -0.21
CA GLU A 54 -12.37 6.62 -0.67
C GLU A 54 -11.93 5.60 -1.74
N ASP A 55 -11.07 6.03 -2.67
CA ASP A 55 -10.52 5.17 -3.70
C ASP A 55 -9.51 4.19 -3.10
N ALA A 56 -8.69 4.63 -2.14
CA ALA A 56 -7.73 3.78 -1.44
C ALA A 56 -8.44 2.69 -0.62
N VAL A 57 -9.54 3.03 0.07
CA VAL A 57 -10.38 2.05 0.78
C VAL A 57 -11.02 1.06 -0.19
N SER A 58 -11.48 1.55 -1.35
CA SER A 58 -12.07 0.71 -2.39
C SER A 58 -11.04 -0.28 -2.96
N LEU A 59 -9.81 0.18 -3.22
CA LEU A 59 -8.70 -0.64 -3.65
C LEU A 59 -8.32 -1.69 -2.60
N TRP A 60 -8.21 -1.30 -1.33
CA TRP A 60 -7.93 -2.22 -0.23
C TRP A 60 -8.93 -3.38 -0.17
N LYS A 61 -10.23 -3.05 -0.15
CA LYS A 61 -11.30 -4.06 -0.14
C LYS A 61 -11.27 -4.94 -1.41
N HIS A 62 -10.94 -4.36 -2.56
CA HIS A 62 -10.81 -5.11 -3.81
C HIS A 62 -9.65 -6.12 -3.73
N LEU A 63 -8.48 -5.71 -3.23
CA LEU A 63 -7.31 -6.58 -3.06
C LEU A 63 -7.60 -7.72 -2.08
N LEU A 64 -8.20 -7.41 -0.91
CA LEU A 64 -8.61 -8.44 0.06
C LEU A 64 -9.55 -9.47 -0.56
N ARG A 65 -10.55 -9.02 -1.34
CA ARG A 65 -11.47 -9.92 -2.08
C ARG A 65 -10.76 -10.75 -3.16
N GLY A 66 -9.64 -10.25 -3.67
CA GLY A 66 -8.77 -10.94 -4.62
C GLY A 66 -7.80 -11.94 -3.98
N GLY A 67 -7.88 -12.14 -2.65
CA GLY A 67 -7.01 -13.08 -1.93
C GLY A 67 -5.68 -12.48 -1.48
N TRP A 68 -5.57 -11.15 -1.45
CA TRP A 68 -4.48 -10.48 -0.72
C TRP A 68 -4.78 -10.51 0.78
N GLU A 69 -3.74 -10.52 1.58
CA GLU A 69 -3.84 -10.63 3.03
C GLU A 69 -3.17 -9.43 3.71
N GLU A 70 -3.72 -9.03 4.85
CA GLU A 70 -3.10 -8.03 5.71
C GLU A 70 -1.81 -8.57 6.32
N THR A 71 -0.78 -7.74 6.35
CA THR A 71 0.53 -8.12 6.87
C THR A 71 1.15 -6.99 7.70
N ASN A 72 2.20 -7.33 8.43
CA ASN A 72 3.03 -6.34 9.12
C ASN A 72 3.79 -5.49 8.10
N ALA A 73 4.36 -4.37 8.55
CA ALA A 73 5.20 -3.55 7.68
C ALA A 73 6.37 -4.38 7.11
N ILE A 74 6.53 -4.31 5.79
CA ILE A 74 7.58 -5.05 5.07
C ILE A 74 8.82 -4.16 4.85
N TRP A 75 8.64 -2.88 4.49
CA TRP A 75 9.74 -1.91 4.32
C TRP A 75 9.43 -0.48 4.76
#